data_AF-A0A5K3ES94-F1
#
_entry.id   AF-A0A5K3ES94-F1
#
_cell.length_a   1.000
_cell.length_b   1.000
_cell.length_c   1.000
_cell.angle_alpha   90.00
_cell.angle_beta   90.00
_cell.angle_gamma   90.00
#
_symmetry.space_group_name_H-M   'P 1'
#
loop_
_entity.id
_entity.type
_entity.pdbx_description
1 polymer ?
#
loop_
_entity_poly.entity_id
_entity_poly.type
_entity_poly.pdbx_seq_one_letter_code
_entity_poly.pdbx_strand_id
1 'polypeptide(L)'
;MKFTEHLAAHLTPEWRKQYVEYESLKQILYKALDDFEDLPVVDAVTVSEHFDECDTIFFTMCQAELDKVNNFFSEKLAEAKRKFAALKEECDRHFSSRRRVPIASVYISSPAAAAAAAA
;
A
#
# COMPACT_ATOMS: atom_id res chain seq x y z
N MET A 1 -0.97 -11.95 -24.77
CA MET A 1 -1.02 -12.32 -23.34
C MET A 1 -2.23 -11.64 -22.70
N LYS A 2 -3.01 -12.33 -21.84
CA LYS A 2 -4.21 -11.77 -21.19
C LYS A 2 -3.91 -11.07 -19.85
N PHE A 3 -2.84 -10.27 -19.81
CA PHE A 3 -2.40 -9.63 -18.57
C PHE A 3 -3.39 -8.54 -18.10
N THR A 4 -3.96 -7.75 -19.00
CA THR A 4 -4.98 -6.74 -18.66
C THR A 4 -6.15 -7.37 -17.89
N GLU A 5 -6.68 -8.49 -18.39
CA GLU A 5 -7.78 -9.24 -17.74
C GLU A 5 -7.36 -9.75 -16.35
N HIS A 6 -6.16 -10.33 -16.25
CA HIS A 6 -5.65 -10.86 -15.00
C HIS A 6 -5.44 -9.76 -13.95
N LEU A 7 -4.86 -8.63 -14.35
CA LEU A 7 -4.63 -7.48 -13.48
C LEU A 7 -5.97 -6.98 -12.95
N ALA A 8 -6.93 -6.70 -13.85
CA ALA A 8 -8.26 -6.18 -13.49
C ALA A 8 -9.03 -7.08 -12.51
N ALA A 9 -8.91 -8.40 -12.65
CA ALA A 9 -9.59 -9.38 -11.79
C ALA A 9 -9.04 -9.45 -10.36
N HIS A 10 -7.78 -9.06 -10.13
CA HIS A 10 -7.10 -9.17 -8.83
C HIS A 10 -6.84 -7.81 -8.16
N LEU A 11 -7.48 -6.74 -8.64
CA LEU A 11 -7.37 -5.43 -8.01
C LEU A 11 -8.21 -5.36 -6.74
N THR A 12 -7.64 -4.76 -5.69
CA THR A 12 -8.44 -4.25 -4.57
C THR A 12 -9.31 -3.10 -5.10
N PRO A 13 -10.65 -3.19 -5.06
CA PRO A 13 -11.54 -2.22 -5.69
C PRO A 13 -11.30 -0.78 -5.24
N GLU A 14 -10.99 -0.59 -3.96
CA GLU A 14 -10.74 0.71 -3.34
C GLU A 14 -9.46 1.36 -3.86
N TRP A 15 -8.53 0.57 -4.39
CA TRP A 15 -7.20 1.03 -4.83
C TRP A 15 -7.04 1.00 -6.33
N ARG A 16 -8.09 0.68 -7.10
CA ARG A 16 -8.05 0.52 -8.55
C ARG A 16 -7.27 1.63 -9.27
N LYS A 17 -7.47 2.89 -8.88
CA LYS A 17 -6.81 4.06 -9.50
C LYS A 17 -5.31 4.17 -9.21
N GLN A 18 -4.81 3.45 -8.21
CA GLN A 18 -3.42 3.49 -7.76
C GLN A 18 -2.56 2.41 -8.41
N TYR A 19 -3.18 1.42 -9.06
CA TYR A 19 -2.46 0.44 -9.87
C TYR A 19 -1.97 1.07 -11.18
N VAL A 20 -1.01 0.39 -11.80
CA VAL A 20 -0.51 0.76 -13.12
C VAL A 20 -1.63 0.71 -14.17
N GLU A 21 -1.77 1.77 -14.95
CA GLU A 21 -2.71 1.86 -16.06
C GLU A 21 -2.13 1.15 -17.30
N TYR A 22 -2.11 -0.18 -17.21
CA TYR A 22 -1.47 -1.05 -18.20
C TYR A 22 -2.08 -0.89 -19.60
N GLU A 23 -3.38 -0.70 -19.70
CA GLU A 23 -4.04 -0.57 -21.00
C GLU A 23 -3.67 0.74 -21.70
N SER A 24 -3.55 1.85 -20.97
CA SER A 24 -3.10 3.12 -21.54
C SER A 24 -1.64 3.05 -22.02
N LEU A 25 -0.74 2.42 -21.25
CA LEU A 25 0.65 2.22 -21.69
C LEU A 25 0.72 1.38 -22.97
N LYS A 26 -0.12 0.36 -23.07
CA LYS A 26 -0.24 -0.49 -24.26
C LYS A 26 -0.79 0.28 -25.47
N GLN A 27 -1.75 1.17 -25.27
CA GLN A 27 -2.29 2.04 -26.31
C GLN A 27 -1.23 3.00 -26.88
N ILE A 28 -0.31 3.50 -26.07
CA ILE A 28 0.81 4.34 -26.54
C ILE A 28 1.68 3.56 -27.53
N LEU A 29 1.99 2.30 -27.23
CA LEU A 29 2.78 1.45 -28.11
C LEU A 29 2.07 1.17 -29.45
N TYR A 30 0.76 0.91 -29.42
CA TYR A 30 0.00 0.72 -30.66
C TYR A 30 -0.05 1.99 -31.48
N LYS A 31 -0.29 3.14 -30.84
CA LYS A 31 -0.29 4.43 -31.53
C LYS A 31 1.06 4.70 -32.19
N ALA A 32 2.18 4.42 -31.51
CA ALA A 32 3.51 4.58 -32.08
C ALA A 32 3.74 3.74 -33.35
N LEU A 33 3.15 2.54 -33.41
CA LEU A 33 3.20 1.66 -34.58
C LEU A 33 2.28 2.15 -35.70
N ASP A 34 1.04 2.55 -35.37
CA ASP A 34 0.09 3.08 -36.34
C ASP A 34 0.65 4.37 -36.99
N ASP A 35 1.17 5.29 -36.18
CA ASP A 35 1.80 6.53 -36.64
C ASP A 35 3.04 6.24 -37.53
N PHE A 36 3.74 5.13 -37.29
CA PHE A 36 4.86 4.69 -38.12
C PHE A 36 4.42 4.17 -39.50
N GLU A 37 3.30 3.46 -39.59
CA GLU A 37 2.76 2.96 -40.86
C GLU A 37 2.36 4.09 -41.82
N ASP A 38 1.99 5.25 -41.28
CA ASP A 38 1.60 6.45 -42.04
C ASP A 38 2.79 7.33 -42.47
N LEU A 39 4.03 7.00 -42.07
CA LEU A 39 5.21 7.79 -42.43
C LEU A 39 5.53 7.69 -43.94
N PRO A 40 5.75 8.83 -44.63
CA PRO A 40 6.15 8.82 -46.04
C PRO A 40 7.57 8.24 -46.24
N VAL A 41 7.92 7.92 -47.49
CA VAL A 41 9.15 7.23 -47.95
C VAL A 41 10.36 7.48 -47.04
N VAL A 42 10.86 6.38 -46.50
CA VAL A 42 11.56 6.31 -45.22
C VAL A 42 13.08 6.32 -45.40
N ASP A 43 13.76 7.33 -44.86
CA ASP A 43 15.20 7.27 -44.60
C ASP A 43 15.47 6.91 -43.12
N ALA A 44 16.66 6.39 -42.84
CA ALA A 44 17.00 5.86 -41.52
C ALA A 44 16.97 6.93 -40.39
N VAL A 45 17.16 8.21 -40.72
CA VAL A 45 17.14 9.30 -39.72
C VAL A 45 15.71 9.56 -39.27
N THR A 46 14.77 9.69 -40.22
CA THR A 46 13.35 9.91 -39.91
C THR A 46 12.75 8.78 -39.07
N VAL A 47 13.15 7.52 -39.30
CA VAL A 47 12.74 6.38 -38.45
C VAL A 47 13.27 6.51 -37.03
N SER A 48 14.55 6.87 -36.89
CA SER A 48 15.18 7.01 -35.58
C SER A 48 14.49 8.11 -34.78
N GLU A 49 14.27 9.27 -35.38
CA GLU A 49 13.60 10.40 -34.72
C GLU A 49 12.19 10.05 -34.24
N HIS A 50 11.40 9.35 -35.07
CA HIS A 50 10.06 8.88 -34.69
C HIS A 50 10.09 7.98 -33.44
N PHE A 51 10.97 6.99 -33.40
CA PHE A 51 11.05 6.08 -32.26
C PHE A 51 11.67 6.74 -31.02
N ASP A 52 12.60 7.69 -31.18
CA ASP A 52 13.14 8.48 -30.07
C ASP A 52 12.04 9.34 -29.39
N GLU A 53 11.14 9.93 -30.19
CA GLU A 53 9.97 10.66 -29.68
C GLU A 53 8.98 9.72 -28.98
N CYS A 54 8.69 8.57 -29.58
CA CYS A 54 7.80 7.55 -29.00
C CYS A 54 8.34 7.02 -27.67
N ASP A 55 9.64 6.71 -27.59
CA ASP A 55 10.31 6.28 -26.36
C ASP A 55 10.22 7.35 -25.29
N THR A 56 10.45 8.62 -25.64
CA THR A 56 10.33 9.74 -24.71
C THR A 56 8.93 9.81 -24.10
N ILE A 57 7.87 9.69 -24.92
CA ILE A 57 6.48 9.70 -24.46
C ILE A 57 6.20 8.49 -23.57
N PHE A 58 6.62 7.30 -24.00
CA PHE A 58 6.38 6.05 -23.28
C PHE A 58 7.06 6.05 -21.91
N PHE A 59 8.35 6.38 -21.84
CA PHE A 59 9.11 6.40 -20.58
C PHE A 59 8.64 7.50 -19.63
N THR A 60 8.20 8.65 -20.15
CA THR A 60 7.57 9.69 -19.32
C THR A 60 6.31 9.16 -18.64
N MET A 61 5.47 8.42 -19.38
CA MET A 61 4.28 7.80 -18.81
C MET A 61 4.60 6.66 -17.83
N CYS A 62 5.58 5.81 -18.15
CA CYS A 62 6.05 4.79 -17.21
C CYS A 62 6.55 5.39 -15.90
N GLN A 63 7.29 6.51 -15.96
CA GLN A 63 7.78 7.18 -14.77
C GLN A 63 6.63 7.73 -13.92
N ALA A 64 5.64 8.38 -14.54
CA ALA A 64 4.47 8.90 -13.84
C ALA A 64 3.67 7.79 -13.14
N GLU A 65 3.49 6.65 -13.81
CA GLU A 65 2.81 5.47 -13.26
C GLU A 65 3.61 4.82 -12.13
N LEU A 66 4.94 4.74 -12.26
CA LEU A 66 5.83 4.25 -11.22
C LEU A 66 5.78 5.13 -9.97
N ASP A 67 5.84 6.44 -10.13
CA ASP A 67 5.76 7.40 -9.02
C ASP A 67 4.43 7.30 -8.29
N LYS A 68 3.31 7.16 -9.03
CA LYS A 68 1.98 6.92 -8.46
C LYS A 68 1.97 5.69 -7.55
N VAL A 69 2.44 4.55 -8.07
CA VAL A 69 2.48 3.28 -7.33
C VAL A 69 3.39 3.39 -6.10
N ASN A 70 4.58 3.97 -6.25
CA ASN A 70 5.54 4.13 -5.16
C ASN A 70 5.02 5.02 -4.03
N ASN A 71 4.38 6.13 -4.39
CA ASN A 71 3.81 7.07 -3.42
C ASN A 71 2.69 6.41 -2.62
N PHE A 72 1.75 5.75 -3.31
CA PHE A 72 0.65 5.05 -2.66
C PHE A 72 1.15 3.90 -1.75
N PHE A 73 2.10 3.11 -2.25
CA PHE A 73 2.68 2.01 -1.46
C PHE A 73 3.39 2.53 -0.21
N SER A 74 4.16 3.60 -0.32
CA SER A 74 4.86 4.23 0.81
C SER A 74 3.89 4.76 1.86
N GLU A 75 2.79 5.38 1.43
CA GLU A 75 1.72 5.84 2.31
C GLU A 75 1.07 4.68 3.06
N LYS A 76 0.68 3.61 2.35
CA LYS A 76 0.07 2.41 2.95
C LYS A 76 1.00 1.68 3.90
N LEU A 77 2.29 1.60 3.57
CA LEU A 77 3.29 1.01 4.45
C LEU A 77 3.47 1.84 5.72
N ALA A 78 3.51 3.16 5.63
CA ALA A 78 3.58 4.04 6.79
C ALA A 78 2.31 3.93 7.65
N GLU A 79 1.13 3.88 7.04
CA GLU A 79 -0.15 3.64 7.73
C GLU A 79 -0.15 2.31 8.49
N ALA A 80 0.29 1.23 7.85
CA ALA A 80 0.38 -0.09 8.47
C ALA A 80 1.34 -0.11 9.66
N LYS A 81 2.52 0.53 9.53
CA LYS A 81 3.50 0.66 10.62
C LYS A 81 2.91 1.40 11.82
N ARG A 82 2.18 2.51 11.60
CA ARG A 82 1.53 3.27 12.68
C ARG A 82 0.46 2.43 13.38
N LYS A 83 -0.41 1.75 12.63
CA LYS A 83 -1.45 0.87 13.20
C LYS A 83 -0.84 -0.28 14.01
N PHE A 84 0.24 -0.87 13.51
CA PHE A 84 0.95 -1.92 14.22
C PHE A 84 1.54 -1.44 15.56
N ALA A 85 2.18 -0.27 15.57
CA ALA A 85 2.72 0.32 16.80
C ALA A 85 1.61 0.59 17.84
N ALA A 86 0.50 1.20 17.41
CA ALA A 86 -0.65 1.45 18.29
C ALA A 86 -1.24 0.15 18.87
N LEU A 87 -1.42 -0.87 18.02
CA LEU A 87 -1.93 -2.17 18.46
C LEU A 87 -0.99 -2.86 19.46
N LYS A 88 0.32 -2.74 19.25
CA LYS A 88 1.33 -3.25 20.19
C LYS A 88 1.22 -2.56 21.56
N GLU A 89 1.10 -1.24 21.58
CA GLU A 89 0.90 -0.48 22.82
C GLU A 89 -0.42 -0.85 23.53
N GLU A 90 -1.49 -1.08 22.78
CA GLU A 90 -2.76 -1.60 23.31
C GLU A 90 -2.61 -2.97 23.98
N CYS A 91 -1.93 -3.90 23.31
CA CYS A 91 -1.61 -5.20 23.89
C CYS A 91 -0.81 -5.06 25.18
N ASP A 92 0.26 -4.28 25.18
CA ASP A 92 1.14 -4.08 26.35
C ASP A 92 0.38 -3.46 27.52
N ARG A 93 -0.50 -2.48 27.26
CA ARG A 93 -1.39 -1.91 28.27
C ARG A 93 -2.34 -2.94 28.85
N HIS A 94 -2.97 -3.76 28.00
CA HIS A 94 -3.90 -4.80 28.45
C HIS A 94 -3.22 -5.87 29.32
N PHE A 95 -2.04 -6.34 28.92
CA PHE A 95 -1.27 -7.30 29.71
C PHE A 95 -0.73 -6.70 31.02
N SER A 96 -0.32 -5.43 31.02
CA SER A 96 0.13 -4.74 32.24
C SER A 96 -1.02 -4.48 33.21
N SER A 97 -2.21 -4.13 32.71
CA SER A 97 -3.43 -3.98 33.50
C SER A 97 -3.86 -5.30 34.16
N ARG A 98 -3.80 -6.43 33.42
CA ARG A 98 -4.07 -7.77 33.97
C ARG A 98 -3.10 -8.20 35.07
N ARG A 99 -1.84 -7.78 35.02
CA ARG A 99 -0.85 -8.07 36.09
C ARG A 99 -1.06 -7.23 37.36
N ARG A 100 -1.90 -6.19 37.32
CA ARG A 100 -2.21 -5.29 38.43
C ARG A 100 -3.54 -5.61 39.14
N VAL A 101 -3.99 -6.86 39.18
CA VAL A 101 -5.02 -7.27 40.16
C VAL A 101 -4.30 -7.71 41.42
N PRO A 102 -4.22 -6.90 42.49
CA PRO A 102 -3.61 -7.34 43.73
C PRO A 102 -4.55 -8.35 44.39
N ILE A 103 -4.01 -9.47 44.84
CA ILE A 103 -4.68 -10.47 45.71
C ILE A 103 -5.04 -9.87 47.09
N ALA A 104 -4.95 -8.55 47.28
CA ALA A 104 -5.14 -7.88 48.56
C ALA A 104 -6.60 -7.49 48.87
N SER A 105 -7.60 -7.96 48.11
CA SER A 105 -9.03 -7.64 48.35
C SER A 105 -9.84 -8.83 48.89
N VAL A 106 -9.21 -9.88 49.43
CA VAL A 106 -9.93 -11.05 49.98
C VAL A 106 -9.86 -11.17 51.51
N TYR A 107 -9.14 -10.29 52.23
CA TYR A 107 -8.91 -10.45 53.68
C TYR A 107 -9.31 -9.24 54.55
N ILE A 108 -10.44 -8.57 54.28
CA ILE A 108 -11.02 -7.63 55.25
C ILE A 108 -12.53 -7.88 55.39
N SER A 109 -12.88 -9.07 55.86
CA SER A 109 -14.21 -9.36 56.43
C SER A 109 -14.18 -10.66 57.22
N SER A 110 -13.24 -10.79 58.17
CA SER A 110 -13.35 -11.79 59.25
C SER A 110 -13.53 -11.07 60.59
N PRO A 111 -14.65 -11.29 61.32
CA PRO A 111 -14.94 -10.59 62.59
C PRO A 111 -14.03 -11.00 63.75
N ALA A 112 -13.13 -11.98 63.57
CA ALA A 112 -12.41 -12.62 64.69
C ALA A 112 -11.25 -11.79 65.27
N ALA A 113 -10.73 -10.79 64.55
CA ALA A 113 -9.56 -10.02 65.01
C ALA A 113 -9.89 -8.85 65.96
N ALA A 114 -11.16 -8.45 66.08
CA ALA A 114 -11.57 -7.33 66.95
C ALA A 114 -11.60 -7.70 68.45
N ALA A 115 -11.59 -8.98 68.80
CA ALA A 115 -11.75 -9.44 70.18
C ALA A 115 -10.44 -9.49 71.00
N ALA A 116 -9.27 -9.35 70.37
CA ALA A 116 -7.97 -9.53 71.05
C ALA A 116 -7.35 -8.24 71.61
N ALA A 117 -8.00 -7.07 71.44
CA ALA A 117 -7.47 -5.78 71.88
C ALA A 117 -8.16 -5.21 73.14
N ALA A 118 -9.02 -5.98 73.82
CA ALA A 118 -9.82 -5.50 74.95
C ALA A 118 -9.73 -6.37 76.23
N ALA A 119 -8.64 -7.12 76.42
CA ALA A 119 -8.37 -7.82 77.68
C ALA A 119 -6.89 -7.73 78.06
#